data_AF-A0ABC8KFI4-F1
#
_entry.id   AF-A0ABC8KFI4-F1
#
_cell.length_a   1.000
_cell.length_b   1.000
_cell.length_c   1.000
_cell.angle_alpha   90.00
_cell.angle_beta   90.00
_cell.angle_gamma   90.00
#
_symmetry.space_group_name_H-M   'P 1'
#
loop_
_entity.id
_entity.type
_entity.pdbx_description
1 polymer ?
#
loop_
_entity_poly.entity_id
_entity_poly.type
_entity_poly.pdbx_seq_one_letter_code
_entity_poly.pdbx_strand_id
1 'polypeptide(L)'
;TNITQGWTNKNPSRQFYSCQRLKLGDDCNYFAWFDEEEGTKWQRRALIEVRDEIKQNTKLIEQLTLSISEMESNLENKQIVDDENEDEIFRKFEEF
;
A
#
# COMPACT_ATOMS: atom_id res chain seq x y z
N THR A 1 -17.18 -12.90 -20.53
CA THR A 1 -15.87 -13.32 -20.00
C THR A 1 -15.08 -12.07 -19.64
N ASN A 2 -14.41 -12.00 -18.48
CA ASN A 2 -13.62 -10.83 -18.08
C ASN A 2 -12.12 -11.13 -18.27
N ILE A 3 -11.36 -10.13 -18.69
CA ILE A 3 -9.91 -10.23 -18.87
C ILE A 3 -9.25 -9.93 -17.52
N THR A 4 -8.52 -10.89 -16.99
CA THR A 4 -7.77 -10.79 -15.73
C THR A 4 -6.27 -10.78 -16.02
N GLN A 5 -5.51 -10.01 -15.24
CA GLN A 5 -4.06 -9.96 -15.35
C GLN A 5 -3.40 -10.77 -14.24
N GLY A 6 -2.49 -11.67 -14.62
CA GLY A 6 -1.65 -12.44 -13.71
C GLY A 6 -0.47 -11.61 -13.23
N TRP A 7 -0.15 -11.74 -11.93
CA TRP A 7 1.02 -11.12 -11.32
C TRP A 7 1.93 -12.13 -10.63
N THR A 8 1.86 -13.39 -11.05
CA THR A 8 2.74 -14.46 -10.54
C THR A 8 4.14 -14.36 -11.14
N ASN A 9 5.13 -14.96 -10.49
CA ASN A 9 6.50 -14.99 -11.04
C ASN A 9 6.60 -15.75 -12.37
N LYS A 10 5.69 -16.68 -12.63
CA LYS A 10 5.65 -17.42 -13.90
C LYS A 10 5.01 -16.61 -15.02
N ASN A 11 3.95 -15.86 -14.69
CA ASN A 11 3.13 -15.13 -15.65
C ASN A 11 2.94 -13.67 -15.21
N PRO A 12 4.02 -12.88 -15.09
CA PRO A 12 3.88 -11.47 -14.72
C PRO A 12 3.26 -10.70 -15.88
N SER A 13 2.27 -9.87 -15.57
CA SER A 13 1.54 -9.02 -16.51
C SER A 13 0.79 -9.75 -17.64
N ARG A 14 0.73 -11.09 -17.66
CA ARG A 14 -0.01 -11.83 -18.69
C ARG A 14 -1.50 -11.79 -18.42
N GLN A 15 -2.28 -11.54 -19.46
CA GLN A 15 -3.71 -11.47 -19.42
C GLN A 15 -4.34 -12.80 -19.83
N PHE A 16 -5.41 -13.16 -19.14
CA PHE A 16 -6.16 -14.38 -19.39
C PHE A 16 -7.65 -14.16 -19.15
N TYR A 17 -8.44 -14.91 -19.90
CA TYR A 17 -9.85 -15.10 -19.64
C TYR A 17 -10.03 -16.08 -18.48
N SER A 18 -10.90 -15.71 -17.53
CA SER A 18 -11.33 -16.61 -16.46
C SER A 18 -12.84 -16.56 -16.25
N CYS A 19 -13.37 -17.62 -15.66
CA CYS A 19 -14.74 -17.62 -15.20
C CYS A 19 -14.92 -16.68 -14.01
N GLN A 20 -15.84 -15.72 -14.11
CA GLN A 20 -16.14 -14.81 -13.00
C GLN A 20 -16.68 -15.55 -11.76
N ARG A 21 -17.41 -16.65 -11.98
CA ARG A 21 -18.02 -17.46 -10.92
C ARG A 21 -17.00 -18.22 -10.07
N LEU A 22 -15.77 -18.40 -10.56
CA LEU A 22 -14.68 -18.97 -9.76
C LEU A 22 -14.43 -18.15 -8.48
N LYS A 23 -14.59 -16.82 -8.54
CA LYS A 23 -14.42 -15.94 -7.35
C LYS A 23 -15.54 -16.10 -6.32
N LEU A 24 -16.66 -16.72 -6.70
CA LEU A 24 -17.82 -16.93 -5.84
C LEU A 24 -17.83 -18.35 -5.22
N GLY A 25 -16.77 -19.13 -5.39
CA GLY A 25 -16.66 -20.49 -4.85
C GLY A 25 -17.41 -21.57 -5.65
N ASP A 26 -17.79 -21.24 -6.89
CA ASP A 26 -18.49 -22.14 -7.81
C ASP A 26 -17.48 -22.99 -8.64
N ASP A 27 -17.85 -24.18 -9.09
CA ASP A 27 -16.96 -25.17 -9.76
C ASP A 27 -16.54 -24.81 -11.22
N CYS A 28 -16.64 -23.52 -11.58
CA CYS A 28 -16.38 -23.05 -12.93
C CYS A 28 -14.87 -22.87 -13.19
N ASN A 29 -14.24 -23.86 -13.83
CA ASN A 29 -12.78 -23.90 -14.08
C ASN A 29 -12.33 -23.43 -15.47
N TYR A 30 -13.09 -22.55 -16.13
CA TYR A 30 -12.70 -22.04 -17.46
C TYR A 30 -11.48 -21.11 -17.37
N PHE A 31 -10.47 -21.40 -18.20
CA PHE A 31 -9.25 -20.60 -18.36
C PHE A 31 -8.80 -20.60 -19.83
N ALA A 32 -8.44 -19.44 -20.36
CA ALA A 32 -7.76 -19.31 -21.65
C ALA A 32 -6.84 -18.08 -21.64
N TRP A 33 -5.69 -18.15 -22.30
CA TRP A 33 -4.81 -16.98 -22.45
C TRP A 33 -5.48 -15.91 -23.34
N PHE A 34 -5.39 -14.64 -22.94
CA PHE A 34 -5.77 -13.50 -23.77
C PHE A 34 -4.61 -13.09 -24.67
N ASP A 35 -3.42 -12.96 -24.07
CA ASP A 35 -2.19 -12.75 -24.81
C ASP A 35 -1.72 -14.09 -25.37
N GLU A 36 -1.69 -14.25 -26.69
CA GLU A 36 -1.25 -15.51 -27.31
C GLU A 36 0.26 -15.75 -27.09
N GLU A 37 1.07 -14.69 -27.17
CA GLU A 37 2.52 -14.79 -27.02
C GLU A 37 2.96 -14.82 -25.56
N GLU A 38 3.89 -15.74 -25.25
CA GLU A 38 4.61 -15.71 -23.99
C GLU A 38 5.73 -14.68 -24.06
N GLY A 39 5.75 -13.73 -23.13
CA GLY A 39 6.87 -12.79 -23.02
C GLY A 39 8.20 -13.51 -22.79
N THR A 40 9.28 -12.96 -23.31
CA THR A 40 10.65 -13.50 -23.16
C THR A 40 11.09 -13.59 -21.70
N LYS A 41 12.14 -14.38 -21.42
CA LYS A 41 12.72 -14.52 -20.07
C LYS A 41 13.15 -13.18 -19.46
N TRP A 42 13.73 -12.28 -20.26
CA TRP A 42 14.21 -10.99 -19.76
C TRP A 42 13.05 -10.03 -19.45
N GLN A 43 12.00 -10.01 -20.29
CA GLN A 43 10.79 -9.21 -20.03
C GLN A 43 10.13 -9.62 -18.73
N ARG A 44 9.98 -10.94 -18.50
CA ARG A 44 9.42 -11.44 -17.23
C ARG A 44 10.25 -11.02 -16.03
N ARG A 45 11.58 -11.09 -16.13
CA ARG A 45 12.48 -10.68 -15.04
C ARG A 45 12.34 -9.19 -14.73
N ALA A 46 12.41 -8.34 -15.75
CA ALA A 46 12.26 -6.90 -15.60
C ALA A 46 10.91 -6.52 -14.96
N LEU A 47 9.81 -7.17 -15.37
CA LEU A 47 8.49 -6.93 -14.77
C LEU A 47 8.41 -7.37 -13.30
N ILE A 48 9.08 -8.45 -12.92
CA ILE A 48 9.13 -8.93 -11.54
C ILE A 48 9.94 -7.97 -10.67
N GLU A 49 11.11 -7.55 -11.15
CA GLU A 49 11.99 -6.59 -10.45
C GLU A 49 11.23 -5.28 -10.19
N VAL A 50 10.63 -4.69 -11.22
CA VAL A 50 9.83 -3.46 -11.08
C VAL A 50 8.65 -3.66 -10.12
N ARG A 51 7.92 -4.79 -10.21
CA ARG A 51 6.81 -5.09 -9.30
C ARG A 51 7.28 -5.15 -7.84
N ASP A 52 8.42 -5.76 -7.59
CA ASP A 52 8.93 -5.96 -6.24
C ASP A 52 9.50 -4.65 -5.66
N GLU A 53 10.16 -3.83 -6.50
CA GLU A 53 10.54 -2.45 -6.15
C GLU A 53 9.32 -1.59 -5.79
N ILE A 54 8.26 -1.62 -6.61
CA ILE A 54 7.02 -0.87 -6.32
C ILE A 54 6.42 -1.31 -4.99
N LYS A 55 6.39 -2.62 -4.70
CA LYS A 55 5.88 -3.14 -3.43
C LYS A 55 6.70 -2.67 -2.24
N GLN A 56 8.03 -2.66 -2.36
CA GLN A 56 8.92 -2.19 -1.31
C GLN A 56 8.73 -0.68 -1.08
N ASN A 57 8.70 0.10 -2.16
CA ASN A 57 8.49 1.55 -2.09
C ASN A 57 7.12 1.88 -1.47
N THR A 58 6.07 1.14 -1.81
CA THR A 58 4.73 1.33 -1.23
C THR A 58 4.75 1.13 0.29
N LYS A 59 5.38 0.05 0.77
CA LYS A 59 5.54 -0.20 2.22
C LYS A 59 6.33 0.90 2.92
N LEU A 60 7.39 1.38 2.28
CA LEU A 60 8.20 2.46 2.84
C LEU A 60 7.39 3.77 2.93
N ILE A 61 6.60 4.09 1.90
CA ILE A 61 5.70 5.25 1.91
C ILE A 61 4.68 5.13 3.04
N GLU A 62 4.07 3.96 3.22
CA GLU A 62 3.13 3.71 4.33
C GLU A 62 3.80 3.94 5.70
N GLN A 63 5.01 3.40 5.90
CA GLN A 63 5.76 3.57 7.14
C GLN A 63 6.13 5.03 7.41
N LEU A 64 6.63 5.74 6.40
CA LEU A 64 6.98 7.15 6.52
C LEU A 64 5.74 8.00 6.82
N THR A 65 4.61 7.70 6.20
CA THR A 65 3.34 8.39 6.44
C THR A 65 2.89 8.21 7.90
N LEU A 66 3.01 7.00 8.44
CA LEU A 66 2.70 6.74 9.86
C LEU A 66 3.63 7.49 10.80
N SER A 67 4.94 7.48 10.53
CA SER A 67 5.91 8.21 11.35
C SER A 67 5.69 9.73 11.32
N ILE A 68 5.31 10.29 10.17
CA ILE A 68 4.96 11.72 10.07
C ILE A 68 3.74 12.01 10.94
N SER A 69 2.68 11.22 10.83
CA SER A 69 1.46 11.40 11.63
C SER A 69 1.72 11.28 13.14
N GLU A 70 2.59 10.36 13.56
CA GLU A 70 2.99 10.23 14.97
C GLU A 70 3.78 11.46 15.45
N MET A 71 4.72 11.94 14.65
CA MET A 71 5.48 13.15 14.97
C MET A 71 4.58 14.39 15.07
N GLU A 72 3.62 14.54 14.16
CA GLU A 72 2.64 15.64 14.18
C GLU A 72 1.80 15.60 15.47
N SER A 73 1.28 14.43 15.85
CA SER A 73 0.51 14.27 17.09
C SER A 73 1.36 14.58 18.33
N ASN A 74 2.62 14.15 18.35
CA ASN A 74 3.53 14.43 19.46
C ASN A 74 3.83 15.93 19.60
N LEU A 75 3.97 16.64 18.48
CA LEU A 75 4.18 18.09 18.48
C LEU A 75 2.94 18.83 19.00
N GLU A 76 1.74 18.43 18.57
CA GLU A 76 0.49 19.01 19.05
C GLU A 76 0.30 18.79 20.57
N ASN A 77 0.52 17.56 21.04
CA ASN A 77 0.45 17.25 22.47
C ASN A 77 1.45 18.07 23.29
N LYS A 78 2.67 18.27 22.77
CA LYS A 78 3.68 19.08 23.45
C LYS A 78 3.25 20.55 23.53
N GLN A 79 2.69 21.11 22.45
CA GLN A 79 2.19 22.48 22.46
C GLN A 79 1.08 22.66 23.51
N ILE A 80 0.14 21.71 23.62
CA ILE A 80 -0.92 21.74 24.64
C ILE A 80 -0.33 21.74 26.05
N VAL A 81 0.65 20.88 26.31
CA VAL A 81 1.32 20.80 27.62
C VAL A 81 2.09 22.09 27.95
N ASP A 82 2.75 22.68 26.96
CA ASP A 82 3.47 23.93 27.15
C ASP A 82 2.50 25.09 27.44
N ASP A 83 1.38 25.18 26.71
CA ASP A 83 0.32 26.20 26.93
C ASP A 83 -0.35 26.04 28.32
N GLU A 84 -0.69 24.81 28.73
CA GLU A 84 -1.26 24.54 30.06
C GLU A 84 -0.31 24.93 31.21
N ASN A 85 0.99 24.69 31.04
CA ASN A 85 2.00 25.08 32.00
C ASN A 85 2.15 26.61 32.10
N GLU A 86 2.13 27.32 30.97
CA GLU A 86 2.16 28.79 30.96
C GLU A 86 0.94 29.38 31.69
N ASP A 87 -0.25 28.84 31.45
CA ASP A 87 -1.49 29.25 32.13
C ASP A 87 -1.45 28.97 33.65
N GLU A 88 -0.81 27.88 34.09
CA GLU A 88 -0.61 27.60 35.51
C GLU A 88 0.36 28.61 36.14
N ILE A 89 1.46 28.92 35.46
CA ILE A 89 2.44 29.92 35.92
C ILE A 89 1.77 31.28 36.05
N PHE A 90 1.02 31.72 35.04
CA PHE A 90 0.32 33.01 35.07
C PHE A 90 -0.67 33.11 36.24
N ARG A 91 -1.49 32.07 36.46
CA ARG A 91 -2.41 32.01 37.61
C ARG A 91 -1.70 32.13 38.96
N LYS A 92 -0.56 31.46 39.13
CA LYS A 92 0.24 31.57 40.36
C LYS A 92 0.79 32.97 40.60
N PHE A 93 1.04 33.75 39.55
CA PHE A 93 1.51 35.14 39.69
C PHE A 93 0.39 36.13 40.06
N GLU A 94 -0.87 35.89 39.65
CA GLU A 94 -2.01 36.75 40.02
C GLU A 94 -2.45 36.58 41.49
N GLU A 95 -2.07 35.48 42.16
CA GLU A 95 -2.40 35.21 43.56
C GLU A 95 -1.48 35.91 44.59
N PHE A 96 -0.45 36.64 44.15
CA PHE A 96 0.48 37.41 44.99
C PHE A 96 0.29 38.93 44.84
#